data_AF-A0A1H2VG68-F1
#
_entry.id   AF-A0A1H2VG68-F1
#
_cell.length_a   1.000
_cell.length_b   1.000
_cell.length_c   1.000
_cell.angle_alpha   90.00
_cell.angle_beta   90.00
_cell.angle_gamma   90.00
#
_symmetry.space_group_name_H-M   'P 1'
#
loop_
_entity.id
_entity.type
_entity.pdbx_description
1 polymer ?
#
loop_
_entity_poly.entity_id
_entity_poly.type
_entity_poly.pdbx_seq_one_letter_code
_entity_poly.pdbx_strand_id
1 'polypeptide(L)'
;MCKDLNGLWNENGQKINVKEVLENRLATSLGLDKYRYIMEHCKETDVSKDVDFQRVFNGFYIVRRNEAWRKIYYDYFESVKYKDISFTEIITYMYEKTGNIEPSFSSKKLATLYPNKPIWDRYVVQNLRIQLDGASKEERLRNAISCYAEMEGWYSKFLDSDAGKECIRGFEEFLPNYKWVSDIKKVDAILWSIR
;
A
#
# COMPACT_ATOMS: atom_id res chain seq x y z
N MET A 1 17.75 13.55 -47.15
CA MET A 1 17.84 14.51 -46.04
C MET A 1 18.17 13.72 -44.79
N CYS A 2 19.40 13.86 -44.30
CA CYS A 2 19.94 13.13 -43.16
C CYS A 2 19.13 13.51 -41.91
N LYS A 3 18.39 12.57 -41.32
CA LYS A 3 17.84 12.78 -39.98
C LYS A 3 19.02 12.65 -39.02
N ASP A 4 19.41 13.72 -38.34
CA ASP A 4 20.39 13.66 -37.26
C ASP A 4 20.03 12.52 -36.30
N LEU A 5 20.92 11.54 -36.19
CA LEU A 5 20.70 10.22 -35.56
C LEU A 5 20.84 10.23 -34.03
N ASN A 6 20.84 11.39 -33.38
CA ASN A 6 21.15 11.50 -31.94
C ASN A 6 19.91 11.48 -31.02
N GLY A 7 18.77 10.94 -31.46
CA GLY A 7 17.55 10.90 -30.66
C GLY A 7 16.63 9.73 -30.97
N LEU A 8 15.92 9.24 -29.95
CA LEU A 8 14.78 8.34 -30.10
C LEU A 8 13.52 9.18 -30.41
N TRP A 9 12.72 8.77 -31.39
CA TRP A 9 11.53 9.49 -31.87
C TRP A 9 10.34 8.53 -31.96
N ASN A 10 9.13 9.01 -31.71
CA ASN A 10 7.90 8.22 -31.85
C ASN A 10 7.35 8.23 -33.29
N GLU A 11 6.29 7.48 -33.55
CA GLU A 11 5.64 7.37 -34.87
C GLU A 11 5.08 8.71 -35.40
N ASN A 12 4.81 9.67 -34.50
CA ASN A 12 4.37 11.02 -34.82
C ASN A 12 5.53 12.00 -35.03
N GLY A 13 6.78 11.52 -35.04
CA GLY A 13 7.98 12.34 -35.21
C GLY A 13 8.34 13.22 -34.01
N GLN A 14 7.76 12.96 -32.83
CA GLN A 14 8.08 13.67 -31.60
C GLN A 14 9.28 13.00 -30.90
N LYS A 15 10.17 13.82 -30.32
CA LYS A 15 11.34 13.33 -29.57
C LYS A 15 10.87 12.60 -28.31
N ILE A 16 11.35 11.39 -28.11
CA ILE A 16 11.04 10.59 -26.92
C ILE A 16 11.87 11.09 -25.75
N ASN A 17 11.19 11.41 -24.64
CA ASN A 17 11.82 11.62 -23.36
C ASN A 17 12.07 10.26 -22.67
N VAL A 18 13.28 9.71 -22.84
CA VAL A 18 13.63 8.38 -22.31
C VAL A 18 13.44 8.31 -20.79
N LYS A 19 13.79 9.38 -20.07
CA LYS A 19 13.64 9.45 -18.62
C LYS A 19 12.18 9.25 -18.22
N GLU A 20 11.28 10.00 -18.84
CA GLU A 20 9.83 9.90 -18.58
C GLU A 20 9.27 8.51 -18.92
N VAL A 21 9.73 7.88 -20.02
CA VAL A 21 9.31 6.52 -20.36
C VAL A 21 9.72 5.52 -19.28
N LEU A 22 10.96 5.61 -18.77
CA LEU A 22 11.46 4.73 -17.72
C LEU A 22 10.74 4.97 -16.38
N GLU A 23 10.54 6.24 -16.01
CA GLU A 23 9.77 6.64 -14.83
C GLU A 23 8.36 6.06 -14.86
N ASN A 24 7.64 6.22 -15.97
CA ASN A 24 6.27 5.70 -16.12
C ASN A 24 6.23 4.17 -16.04
N ARG A 25 7.22 3.47 -16.60
CA ARG A 25 7.32 2.01 -16.50
C ARG A 25 7.55 1.55 -15.07
N LEU A 26 8.43 2.23 -14.33
CA LEU A 26 8.70 1.95 -12.92
C LEU A 26 7.48 2.25 -12.04
N ALA A 27 6.83 3.39 -12.24
CA ALA A 27 5.62 3.74 -11.52
C ALA A 27 4.48 2.73 -11.77
N THR A 28 4.34 2.29 -13.02
CA THR A 28 3.36 1.26 -13.41
C THR A 28 3.67 -0.08 -12.73
N SER A 29 4.93 -0.51 -12.69
CA SER A 29 5.30 -1.80 -12.08
C SER A 29 5.08 -1.80 -10.56
N LEU A 30 5.26 -0.64 -9.91
CA LEU A 30 4.94 -0.40 -8.50
C LEU A 30 3.43 -0.15 -8.25
N GLY A 31 2.63 -0.05 -9.31
CA GLY A 31 1.19 0.19 -9.22
C GLY A 31 0.81 1.58 -8.70
N LEU A 32 1.69 2.59 -8.83
CA LEU A 32 1.50 3.90 -8.20
C LEU A 32 0.31 4.69 -8.74
N ASP A 33 -0.09 4.47 -10.00
CA ASP A 33 -1.26 5.16 -10.55
C ASP A 33 -2.57 4.59 -9.97
N LYS A 34 -2.62 3.28 -9.74
CA LYS A 34 -3.75 2.65 -9.00
C LYS A 34 -3.76 3.12 -7.55
N TYR A 35 -2.59 3.22 -6.93
CA TYR A 35 -2.47 3.75 -5.58
C TYR A 35 -2.98 5.19 -5.52
N ARG A 36 -2.55 6.07 -6.44
CA ARG A 36 -3.03 7.45 -6.57
C ARG A 36 -4.55 7.50 -6.64
N TYR A 37 -5.15 6.73 -7.56
CA TYR A 37 -6.59 6.64 -7.69
C TYR A 37 -7.26 6.27 -6.35
N ILE A 38 -6.78 5.24 -5.66
CA ILE A 38 -7.32 4.81 -4.36
C ILE A 38 -7.24 5.95 -3.35
N MET A 39 -6.10 6.64 -3.25
CA MET A 39 -5.90 7.70 -2.27
C MET A 39 -6.77 8.92 -2.55
N GLU A 40 -6.94 9.31 -3.82
CA GLU A 40 -7.76 10.44 -4.24
C GLU A 40 -9.26 10.16 -4.07
N HIS A 41 -9.71 8.92 -4.26
CA HIS A 41 -11.14 8.58 -4.27
C HIS A 41 -11.65 8.05 -2.93
N CYS A 42 -10.79 7.54 -2.04
CA CYS A 42 -11.23 6.91 -0.79
C CYS A 42 -12.14 7.82 0.04
N LYS A 43 -11.84 9.12 0.10
CA LYS A 43 -12.64 10.12 0.83
C LYS A 43 -13.78 10.71 0.01
N GLU A 44 -13.68 10.70 -1.32
CA GLU A 44 -14.64 11.36 -2.20
C GLU A 44 -15.83 10.47 -2.60
N THR A 45 -15.74 9.16 -2.37
CA THR A 45 -16.79 8.20 -2.73
C THR A 45 -17.27 7.35 -1.55
N ASP A 46 -18.45 6.76 -1.65
CA ASP A 46 -18.90 5.70 -0.73
C ASP A 46 -18.24 4.37 -1.15
N VAL A 47 -17.21 3.97 -0.42
CA VAL A 47 -16.37 2.81 -0.79
C VAL A 47 -17.13 1.48 -0.65
N SER A 48 -18.28 1.48 0.04
CA SER A 48 -19.16 0.31 0.13
C SER A 48 -20.02 0.10 -1.12
N LYS A 49 -20.22 1.15 -1.92
CA LYS A 49 -21.09 1.13 -3.11
C LYS A 49 -20.33 1.34 -4.42
N ASP A 50 -19.19 1.99 -4.38
CA ASP A 50 -18.40 2.31 -5.57
C ASP A 50 -17.67 1.07 -6.12
N VAL A 51 -18.23 0.49 -7.17
CA VAL A 51 -17.71 -0.72 -7.82
C VAL A 51 -16.35 -0.47 -8.48
N ASP A 52 -16.10 0.74 -8.99
CA ASP A 52 -14.82 1.07 -9.62
C ASP A 52 -13.72 1.23 -8.58
N PHE A 53 -14.00 1.91 -7.47
CA PHE A 53 -13.12 1.94 -6.30
C PHE A 53 -12.79 0.53 -5.82
N GLN A 54 -13.82 -0.30 -5.58
CA GLN A 54 -13.60 -1.67 -5.11
C GLN A 54 -12.78 -2.49 -6.11
N ARG A 55 -13.00 -2.33 -7.43
CA ARG A 55 -12.24 -3.02 -8.46
C ARG A 55 -10.76 -2.62 -8.43
N VAL A 56 -10.46 -1.33 -8.40
CA VAL A 56 -9.08 -0.83 -8.34
C VAL A 56 -8.41 -1.23 -7.03
N PHE A 57 -9.08 -1.05 -5.89
CA PHE A 57 -8.60 -1.44 -4.57
C PHE A 57 -8.31 -2.94 -4.49
N ASN A 58 -9.27 -3.79 -4.89
CA ASN A 58 -9.10 -5.24 -4.88
C ASN A 58 -7.93 -5.68 -5.77
N GLY A 59 -7.76 -5.04 -6.93
CA GLY A 59 -6.66 -5.32 -7.85
C GLY A 59 -5.29 -4.91 -7.31
N PHE A 60 -5.19 -3.72 -6.72
CA PHE A 60 -3.94 -3.21 -6.15
C PHE A 60 -3.52 -4.00 -4.92
N TYR A 61 -4.45 -4.27 -4.00
CA TYR A 61 -4.18 -4.95 -2.73
C TYR A 61 -4.36 -6.47 -2.75
N ILE A 62 -4.70 -7.02 -3.92
CA ILE A 62 -4.89 -8.46 -4.17
C ILE A 62 -5.95 -9.06 -3.21
N VAL A 63 -7.10 -8.40 -3.10
CA VAL A 63 -8.22 -8.87 -2.26
C VAL A 63 -8.98 -9.99 -2.97
N ARG A 64 -8.55 -11.24 -2.76
CA ARG A 64 -9.13 -12.46 -3.38
C ARG A 64 -10.24 -13.12 -2.54
N ARG A 65 -10.94 -12.33 -1.73
CA ARG A 65 -12.03 -12.80 -0.85
C ARG A 65 -13.36 -12.81 -1.61
N ASN A 66 -14.29 -13.66 -1.16
CA ASN A 66 -15.61 -13.77 -1.78
C ASN A 66 -16.47 -12.52 -1.53
N GLU A 67 -17.63 -12.45 -2.19
CA GLU A 67 -18.54 -11.31 -2.09
C GLU A 67 -19.03 -11.04 -0.66
N ALA A 68 -19.43 -12.08 0.08
CA ALA A 68 -19.90 -11.94 1.46
C ALA A 68 -18.84 -11.30 2.37
N TRP A 69 -17.58 -11.73 2.26
CA TRP A 69 -16.47 -11.13 3.01
C TRP A 69 -16.20 -9.69 2.55
N ARG A 70 -16.20 -9.43 1.24
CA ARG A 70 -15.95 -8.08 0.69
C ARG A 70 -17.02 -7.10 1.16
N LYS A 71 -18.28 -7.53 1.23
CA LYS A 71 -19.38 -6.74 1.76
C LYS A 71 -19.10 -6.30 3.20
N ILE A 72 -18.77 -7.24 4.10
CA ILE A 72 -18.38 -6.92 5.49
C ILE A 72 -17.22 -5.93 5.52
N TYR A 73 -16.19 -6.18 4.71
CA TYR A 73 -14.98 -5.37 4.70
C TYR A 73 -15.24 -3.93 4.26
N TYR A 74 -15.95 -3.72 3.15
CA TYR A 74 -16.21 -2.40 2.58
C TYR A 74 -17.32 -1.64 3.31
N ASP A 75 -18.37 -2.31 3.79
CA ASP A 75 -19.38 -1.69 4.67
C ASP A 75 -18.69 -1.11 5.92
N TYR A 76 -17.80 -1.90 6.54
CA TYR A 76 -17.07 -1.42 7.70
C TYR A 76 -16.06 -0.33 7.35
N PHE A 77 -15.36 -0.44 6.22
CA PHE A 77 -14.44 0.57 5.71
C PHE A 77 -15.14 1.93 5.59
N GLU A 78 -16.30 1.97 4.92
CA GLU A 78 -17.12 3.18 4.82
C GLU A 78 -17.50 3.72 6.20
N SER A 79 -17.96 2.85 7.10
CA SER A 79 -18.46 3.22 8.43
C SER A 79 -17.42 3.84 9.38
N VAL A 80 -16.13 3.59 9.13
CA VAL A 80 -15.01 4.11 9.94
C VAL A 80 -14.16 5.13 9.22
N LYS A 81 -14.46 5.44 7.96
CA LYS A 81 -13.63 6.26 7.09
C LYS A 81 -13.28 7.64 7.66
N TYR A 82 -14.14 8.24 8.47
CA TYR A 82 -13.93 9.55 9.09
C TYR A 82 -13.70 9.49 10.61
N LYS A 83 -13.44 8.31 11.15
CA LYS A 83 -13.19 8.09 12.59
C LYS A 83 -11.71 7.91 12.82
N ASP A 84 -11.26 8.25 14.03
CA ASP A 84 -9.94 7.86 14.51
C ASP A 84 -9.95 6.37 14.86
N ILE A 85 -9.51 5.52 13.92
CA ILE A 85 -9.59 4.07 14.03
C ILE A 85 -8.18 3.46 14.10
N SER A 86 -7.97 2.56 15.05
CA SER A 86 -6.71 1.84 15.23
C SER A 86 -6.67 0.52 14.45
N PHE A 87 -5.46 -0.02 14.25
CA PHE A 87 -5.28 -1.38 13.73
C PHE A 87 -6.01 -2.43 14.59
N THR A 88 -5.92 -2.29 15.91
CA THR A 88 -6.55 -3.17 16.90
C THR A 88 -8.05 -3.25 16.70
N GLU A 89 -8.72 -2.11 16.54
CA GLU A 89 -10.16 -2.08 16.30
C GLU A 89 -10.52 -2.74 14.97
N ILE A 90 -9.75 -2.46 13.90
CA ILE A 90 -10.03 -3.03 12.58
C ILE A 90 -9.89 -4.56 12.59
N ILE A 91 -8.76 -5.08 13.11
CA ILE A 91 -8.51 -6.53 13.08
C ILE A 91 -9.47 -7.29 14.01
N THR A 92 -9.84 -6.69 15.13
CA THR A 92 -10.83 -7.27 16.06
C THR A 92 -12.21 -7.34 15.40
N TYR A 93 -12.66 -6.26 14.75
CA TYR A 93 -13.93 -6.28 14.02
C TYR A 93 -13.94 -7.35 12.93
N MET A 94 -12.86 -7.45 12.14
CA MET A 94 -12.77 -8.48 11.10
C MET A 94 -12.81 -9.89 11.70
N TYR A 95 -12.12 -10.12 12.83
CA TYR A 95 -12.18 -11.39 13.55
C TYR A 95 -13.60 -11.74 14.01
N GLU A 96 -14.29 -10.79 14.65
CA GLU A 96 -15.65 -11.00 15.15
C GLU A 96 -16.67 -11.27 14.03
N LYS A 97 -16.52 -10.61 12.87
CA LYS A 97 -17.48 -10.74 11.76
C LYS A 97 -17.19 -11.89 10.82
N THR A 98 -15.93 -12.29 10.67
CA THR A 98 -15.56 -13.33 9.68
C THR A 98 -14.95 -14.58 10.31
N GLY A 99 -14.65 -14.56 11.61
CA GLY A 99 -13.97 -15.65 12.32
C GLY A 99 -12.50 -15.83 11.93
N ASN A 100 -11.91 -14.90 11.17
CA ASN A 100 -10.55 -14.99 10.62
C ASN A 100 -9.71 -13.81 11.09
N ILE A 101 -8.43 -14.07 11.34
CA ILE A 101 -7.47 -13.05 11.72
C ILE A 101 -6.83 -12.56 10.43
N GLU A 102 -7.16 -11.33 10.03
CA GLU A 102 -6.86 -10.78 8.71
C GLU A 102 -5.91 -9.56 8.82
N PRO A 103 -4.66 -9.72 9.31
CA PRO A 103 -3.78 -8.58 9.59
C PRO A 103 -3.40 -7.83 8.29
N SER A 104 -3.25 -8.56 7.18
CA SER A 104 -2.95 -7.93 5.89
C SER A 104 -4.08 -7.02 5.41
N PHE A 105 -5.32 -7.50 5.35
CA PHE A 105 -6.43 -6.65 4.92
C PHE A 105 -6.75 -5.54 5.92
N SER A 106 -6.58 -5.80 7.21
CA SER A 106 -6.79 -4.78 8.26
C SER A 106 -5.80 -3.62 8.14
N SER A 107 -4.51 -3.92 7.94
CA SER A 107 -3.48 -2.89 7.74
C SER A 107 -3.63 -2.16 6.40
N LYS A 108 -4.08 -2.83 5.33
CA LYS A 108 -4.35 -2.17 4.03
C LYS A 108 -5.47 -1.14 4.13
N LYS A 109 -6.55 -1.46 4.87
CA LYS A 109 -7.60 -0.49 5.21
C LYS A 109 -7.02 0.70 5.96
N LEU A 110 -6.26 0.41 7.02
CA LEU A 110 -5.67 1.45 7.87
C LEU A 110 -4.74 2.36 7.07
N ALA A 111 -3.83 1.79 6.28
CA ALA A 111 -2.88 2.53 5.44
C ALA A 111 -3.55 3.34 4.32
N THR A 112 -4.78 2.98 3.93
CA THR A 112 -5.57 3.78 2.97
C THR A 112 -6.23 4.98 3.66
N LEU A 113 -6.66 4.83 4.91
CA LEU A 113 -7.19 5.93 5.72
C LEU A 113 -6.10 6.85 6.26
N TYR A 114 -4.94 6.28 6.57
CA TYR A 114 -3.77 6.91 7.17
C TYR A 114 -2.52 6.49 6.39
N PRO A 115 -2.10 7.27 5.38
CA PRO A 115 -0.97 6.92 4.50
C PRO A 115 0.36 6.73 5.24
N ASN A 116 0.46 7.21 6.48
CA ASN A 116 1.59 7.07 7.38
C ASN A 116 1.48 5.82 8.29
N LYS A 117 0.74 4.80 7.88
CA LYS A 117 0.66 3.51 8.58
C LYS A 117 1.22 2.39 7.70
N PRO A 118 2.04 1.49 8.26
CA PRO A 118 2.67 0.43 7.49
C PRO A 118 1.66 -0.63 7.06
N ILE A 119 1.96 -1.31 5.95
CA ILE A 119 1.14 -2.41 5.46
C ILE A 119 1.73 -3.75 5.91
N TRP A 120 0.90 -4.57 6.56
CA TRP A 120 1.20 -5.97 6.81
C TRP A 120 1.09 -6.76 5.49
N ASP A 121 2.19 -6.87 4.78
CA ASP A 121 2.34 -7.76 3.63
C ASP A 121 3.33 -8.90 3.94
N ARG A 122 3.20 -10.03 3.23
CA ARG A 122 4.08 -11.18 3.42
C ARG A 122 5.55 -10.81 3.30
N TYR A 123 5.92 -10.01 2.31
CA TYR A 123 7.32 -9.62 2.10
C TYR A 123 7.79 -8.62 3.16
N VAL A 124 6.91 -7.72 3.61
CA VAL A 124 7.24 -6.78 4.70
C VAL A 124 7.53 -7.55 5.98
N VAL A 125 6.62 -8.42 6.43
CA VAL A 125 6.84 -9.17 7.67
C VAL A 125 8.02 -10.14 7.59
N GLN A 126 8.32 -10.71 6.42
CA GLN A 126 9.51 -11.52 6.21
C GLN A 126 10.80 -10.71 6.36
N ASN A 127 10.89 -9.55 5.71
CA ASN A 127 12.06 -8.67 5.80
C ASN A 127 12.26 -8.12 7.22
N LEU A 128 11.15 -7.88 7.95
CA LEU A 128 11.17 -7.43 9.34
C LEU A 128 11.30 -8.57 10.36
N ARG A 129 11.30 -9.82 9.92
CA ARG A 129 11.32 -11.03 10.78
C ARG A 129 10.15 -11.09 11.77
N ILE A 130 9.02 -10.49 11.42
CA ILE A 130 7.78 -10.52 12.19
C ILE A 130 7.05 -11.84 11.89
N GLN A 131 6.71 -12.59 12.94
CA GLN A 131 6.02 -13.88 12.83
C GLN A 131 4.68 -13.84 13.57
N LEU A 132 3.65 -14.36 12.90
CA LEU A 132 2.32 -14.51 13.49
C LEU A 132 2.24 -15.86 14.21
N ASP A 133 2.22 -15.82 15.53
CA ASP A 133 2.25 -17.00 16.40
C ASP A 133 1.03 -17.06 17.33
N GLY A 134 0.83 -18.22 17.96
CA GLY A 134 -0.24 -18.49 18.92
C GLY A 134 -0.98 -19.80 18.65
N ALA A 135 -1.36 -20.51 19.71
CA ALA A 135 -2.05 -21.79 19.61
C ALA A 135 -3.56 -21.63 19.36
N SER A 136 -4.18 -20.62 19.98
CA SER A 136 -5.59 -20.26 19.75
C SER A 136 -5.76 -19.07 18.80
N LYS A 137 -6.98 -18.86 18.29
CA LYS A 137 -7.27 -17.66 17.47
C LYS A 137 -7.16 -16.38 18.29
N GLU A 138 -7.53 -16.43 19.56
CA GLU A 138 -7.45 -15.32 20.50
C GLU A 138 -5.99 -14.94 20.77
N GLU A 139 -5.11 -15.93 20.95
CA GLU A 139 -3.66 -15.70 21.07
C GLU A 139 -3.08 -15.11 19.79
N ARG A 140 -3.43 -15.66 18.63
CA ARG A 140 -2.98 -15.15 17.33
C ARG A 140 -3.48 -13.72 17.07
N LEU A 141 -4.68 -13.37 17.52
CA LEU A 141 -5.20 -12.00 17.41
C LEU A 141 -4.36 -11.04 18.26
N ARG A 142 -4.08 -11.39 19.52
CA ARG A 142 -3.23 -10.58 20.41
C ARG A 142 -1.81 -10.45 19.85
N ASN A 143 -1.25 -11.53 19.34
CA ASN A 143 0.06 -11.52 18.71
C ASN A 143 0.08 -10.62 17.46
N ALA A 144 -0.93 -10.70 16.58
CA ALA A 144 -1.04 -9.81 15.42
C ALA A 144 -1.05 -8.33 15.79
N ILE A 145 -1.73 -7.95 16.88
CA ILE A 145 -1.73 -6.58 17.40
C ILE A 145 -0.33 -6.17 17.86
N SER A 146 0.34 -7.02 18.64
CA SER A 146 1.71 -6.77 19.12
C SER A 146 2.70 -6.62 17.97
N CYS A 147 2.63 -7.52 17.00
CA CYS A 147 3.48 -7.50 15.81
C CYS A 147 3.27 -6.25 14.95
N TYR A 148 2.03 -5.74 14.86
CA TYR A 148 1.78 -4.50 14.13
C TYR A 148 2.40 -3.29 14.84
N ALA A 149 2.33 -3.24 16.17
CA ALA A 149 3.00 -2.20 16.95
C ALA A 149 4.55 -2.27 16.81
N GLU A 150 5.12 -3.48 16.77
CA GLU A 150 6.54 -3.68 16.48
C GLU A 150 6.91 -3.18 15.08
N MET A 151 6.06 -3.44 14.08
CA MET A 151 6.20 -2.93 12.72
C MET A 151 6.22 -1.39 12.71
N GLU A 152 5.26 -0.74 13.36
CA GLU A 152 5.24 0.73 13.47
C GLU A 152 6.53 1.27 14.11
N GLY A 153 7.00 0.63 15.18
CA GLY A 153 8.25 0.98 15.83
C GLY A 153 9.48 0.81 14.94
N TRP A 154 9.50 -0.22 14.08
CA TRP A 154 10.57 -0.42 13.10
C TRP A 154 10.58 0.69 12.05
N TYR A 155 9.43 1.02 11.45
CA TYR A 155 9.34 2.07 10.42
C TYR A 155 9.75 3.43 10.98
N SER A 156 9.31 3.77 12.19
CA SER A 156 9.74 5.01 12.86
C SER A 156 11.26 5.08 12.96
N LYS A 157 11.91 4.03 13.49
CA LYS A 157 13.37 3.99 13.65
C LYS A 157 14.10 4.01 12.30
N PHE A 158 13.57 3.30 11.31
CA PHE A 158 14.18 3.23 9.99
C PHE A 158 14.15 4.60 9.30
N LEU A 159 13.01 5.29 9.31
CA LEU A 159 12.86 6.62 8.70
C LEU A 159 13.75 7.68 9.35
N ASP A 160 14.01 7.58 10.66
CA ASP A 160 14.91 8.49 11.37
C ASP A 160 16.40 8.24 11.06
N SER A 161 16.74 7.04 10.58
CA SER A 161 18.11 6.65 10.25
C SER A 161 18.60 7.26 8.93
N ASP A 162 19.92 7.35 8.76
CA ASP A 162 20.51 7.82 7.51
C ASP A 162 20.15 6.91 6.32
N ALA A 163 20.03 5.60 6.56
CA ALA A 163 19.59 4.65 5.53
C ALA A 163 18.13 4.90 5.11
N GLY A 164 17.25 5.27 6.04
CA GLY A 164 15.87 5.64 5.73
C GLY A 164 15.81 6.91 4.90
N LYS A 165 16.54 7.96 5.29
CA LYS A 165 16.61 9.22 4.53
C LYS A 165 17.17 9.00 3.12
N GLU A 166 18.19 8.16 2.99
CA GLU A 166 18.75 7.76 1.70
C GLU A 166 17.71 7.03 0.83
N CYS A 167 16.97 6.09 1.43
CA CYS A 167 15.91 5.34 0.78
C CYS A 167 14.83 6.27 0.21
N ILE A 168 14.38 7.26 1.00
CA ILE A 168 13.40 8.27 0.55
C ILE A 168 13.96 9.13 -0.58
N ARG A 169 15.19 9.64 -0.44
CA ARG A 169 15.82 10.46 -1.46
C ARG A 169 15.97 9.72 -2.78
N GLY A 170 16.46 8.47 -2.73
CA GLY A 170 16.58 7.61 -3.91
C GLY A 170 15.24 7.40 -4.60
N PHE A 171 14.18 7.09 -3.85
CA PHE A 171 12.83 6.96 -4.42
C PHE A 171 12.40 8.22 -5.18
N GLU A 172 12.57 9.39 -4.56
CA GLU A 172 12.15 10.66 -5.15
C GLU A 172 13.00 11.11 -6.34
N GLU A 173 14.27 10.71 -6.41
CA GLU A 173 15.15 10.96 -7.55
C GLU A 173 14.73 10.13 -8.77
N PHE A 174 14.34 8.87 -8.57
CA PHE A 174 13.84 8.00 -9.63
C PHE A 174 12.38 8.25 -10.01
N LEU A 175 11.57 8.82 -9.12
CA LEU A 175 10.14 9.06 -9.31
C LEU A 175 9.72 10.47 -8.86
N PRO A 176 10.24 11.54 -9.49
CA PRO A 176 10.03 12.92 -9.04
C PRO A 176 8.56 13.37 -9.07
N ASN A 177 7.73 12.77 -9.93
CA ASN A 177 6.28 13.05 -10.01
C ASN A 177 5.45 12.34 -8.91
N TYR A 178 6.10 11.53 -8.06
CA TYR A 178 5.47 10.72 -7.02
C TYR A 178 5.91 11.10 -5.59
N LYS A 179 6.47 12.31 -5.39
CA LYS A 179 6.84 12.84 -4.07
C LYS A 179 5.68 12.93 -3.07
N TRP A 180 4.44 13.02 -3.57
CA TRP A 180 3.22 13.04 -2.76
C TRP A 180 2.96 11.74 -2.01
N VAL A 181 3.61 10.63 -2.42
CA VAL A 181 3.54 9.34 -1.72
C VAL A 181 4.18 9.50 -0.33
N SER A 182 3.56 8.96 0.71
CA SER A 182 4.12 9.03 2.06
C SER A 182 5.45 8.28 2.18
N ASP A 183 6.30 8.69 3.11
CA ASP A 183 7.61 8.06 3.29
C ASP A 183 7.51 6.59 3.66
N ILE A 184 6.55 6.22 4.51
CA ILE A 184 6.24 4.80 4.80
C ILE A 184 5.89 4.06 3.53
N LYS A 185 5.11 4.67 2.63
CA LYS A 185 4.70 4.00 1.40
C LYS A 185 5.83 3.87 0.38
N LYS A 186 6.77 4.83 0.35
CA LYS A 186 8.01 4.72 -0.43
C LYS A 186 8.84 3.52 0.05
N VAL A 187 8.97 3.35 1.37
CA VAL A 187 9.66 2.19 1.97
C VAL A 187 8.91 0.89 1.65
N ASP A 188 7.58 0.84 1.79
CA ASP A 188 6.77 -0.32 1.41
C ASP A 188 7.00 -0.74 -0.05
N ALA A 189 7.00 0.21 -0.99
CA ALA A 189 7.18 -0.06 -2.40
C ALA A 189 8.54 -0.72 -2.70
N ILE A 190 9.58 -0.31 -1.97
CA ILE A 190 10.92 -0.89 -2.06
C ILE A 190 10.95 -2.29 -1.44
N LEU A 191 10.41 -2.46 -0.23
CA LEU A 191 10.33 -3.76 0.43
C LEU A 191 9.53 -4.79 -0.38
N TRP A 192 8.49 -4.37 -1.10
CA TRP A 192 7.75 -5.25 -2.03
C TRP A 192 8.54 -5.68 -3.27
N SER A 193 9.54 -4.88 -3.65
CA SER A 193 10.40 -5.15 -4.80
C SER A 193 11.55 -6.11 -4.46
N ILE A 194 11.89 -6.24 -3.17
CA ILE A 194 12.92 -7.16 -2.65
C ILE A 194 12.22 -8.46 -2.22
N ARG A 195 12.20 -9.45 -3.12
CA ARG A 195 11.60 -10.77 -2.90
C ARG A 195 12.62 -11.81 -2.44
#